data_AF-C4LF58-F1
#
_entry.id   AF-C4LF58-F1
#
_cell.length_a   1.000
_cell.length_b   1.000
_cell.length_c   1.000
_cell.angle_alpha   90.00
_cell.angle_beta   90.00
_cell.angle_gamma   90.00
#
_symmetry.space_group_name_H-M   'P 1'
#
loop_
_entity.id
_entity.type
_entity.pdbx_description
1 polymer ?
#
loop_
_entity_poly.entity_id
_entity_poly.type
_entity_poly.pdbx_seq_one_letter_code
_entity_poly.pdbx_strand_id
1 'polypeptide(L)'
;MGLSAFAQNLLSKGQFVNTDVELLELDDVCRKLLDRSSYVASLKGLPLLDSKQDYGLILLDAIQQPIIGYKRNGDERIKVLSGIFTYHRILQHISSEKMLTAVPVFILDKPPTREIRELLLLNELTRNLLKQCFLGSSSQLADHLYAWFDCPVHESLFQHEHWQQIFPSIKTKQELCDWLGISSKTFIPFALRGKTNE
;
A
#
# COMPACT_ATOMS: atom_id res chain seq x y z
N MET A 1 6.72 19.96 1.23
CA MET A 1 5.70 19.98 0.15
C MET A 1 4.63 19.00 0.57
N GLY A 2 3.39 19.45 0.83
CA GLY A 2 2.33 18.55 1.29
C GLY A 2 1.79 17.63 0.18
N LEU A 3 1.07 16.57 0.57
CA LEU A 3 0.51 15.55 -0.33
C LEU A 3 -0.30 16.14 -1.49
N SER A 4 -1.11 17.17 -1.24
CA SER A 4 -1.95 17.82 -2.26
C SER A 4 -1.12 18.47 -3.39
N ALA A 5 -0.09 19.26 -3.03
CA ALA A 5 0.79 19.90 -4.00
C ALA A 5 1.66 18.90 -4.77
N PHE A 6 2.02 17.78 -4.13
CA PHE A 6 2.68 16.67 -4.80
C PHE A 6 1.74 16.02 -5.83
N ALA A 7 0.53 15.64 -5.43
CA ALA A 7 -0.44 14.95 -6.27
C ALA A 7 -0.89 15.77 -7.49
N GLN A 8 -1.12 17.08 -7.33
CA GLN A 8 -1.51 17.97 -8.44
C GLN A 8 -0.48 18.04 -9.57
N ASN A 9 0.80 17.84 -9.24
CA ASN A 9 1.90 17.92 -10.20
C ASN A 9 2.51 16.54 -10.50
N LEU A 10 1.85 15.45 -10.11
CA LEU A 10 2.44 14.11 -10.18
C LEU A 10 2.73 13.70 -11.63
N LEU A 11 1.74 13.90 -12.52
CA LEU A 11 1.84 13.53 -13.93
C LEU A 11 2.88 14.35 -14.70
N SER A 12 3.19 15.57 -14.24
CA SER A 12 4.20 16.43 -14.87
C SER A 12 5.61 16.20 -14.31
N LYS A 13 5.79 15.26 -13.38
CA LYS A 13 7.06 14.97 -12.68
C LYS A 13 7.56 13.55 -12.94
N GLY A 14 7.10 12.95 -14.03
CA GLY A 14 7.46 11.59 -14.38
C GLY A 14 6.87 11.17 -15.71
N GLN A 15 7.16 9.92 -16.09
CA GLN A 15 6.73 9.35 -17.35
C GLN A 15 6.55 7.84 -17.22
N PHE A 16 5.67 7.29 -18.04
CA PHE A 16 5.55 5.85 -18.19
C PHE A 16 6.70 5.30 -19.04
N VAL A 17 7.36 4.28 -18.52
CA VAL A 17 8.46 3.58 -19.20
C VAL A 17 8.26 2.08 -19.01
N ASN A 18 8.48 1.31 -20.07
CA ASN A 18 8.61 -0.14 -19.92
C ASN A 18 9.98 -0.46 -19.34
N THR A 19 10.01 -1.11 -18.18
CA THR A 19 11.24 -1.48 -17.49
C THR A 19 11.29 -2.98 -17.25
N ASP A 20 12.50 -3.52 -17.29
CA ASP A 20 12.77 -4.89 -16.90
C ASP A 20 12.35 -5.14 -15.45
N VAL A 21 11.58 -6.19 -15.26
CA VAL A 21 11.02 -6.55 -13.95
C VAL A 21 12.09 -6.81 -12.89
N GLU A 22 13.26 -7.29 -13.31
CA GLU A 22 14.41 -7.58 -12.44
C GLU A 22 15.05 -6.31 -11.85
N LEU A 23 14.78 -5.14 -12.45
CA LEU A 23 15.26 -3.85 -11.96
C LEU A 23 14.34 -3.23 -10.90
N LEU A 24 13.19 -3.84 -10.61
CA LEU A 24 12.23 -3.33 -9.63
C LEU A 24 12.60 -3.77 -8.21
N GLU A 25 12.77 -2.80 -7.32
CA GLU A 25 13.10 -3.04 -5.91
C GLU A 25 12.21 -2.19 -5.02
N LEU A 26 11.65 -2.76 -3.94
CA LEU A 26 10.90 -1.97 -2.97
C LEU A 26 11.77 -0.86 -2.35
N ASP A 27 11.20 0.34 -2.25
CA ASP A 27 11.80 1.42 -1.50
C ASP A 27 11.97 1.06 -0.02
N ASP A 28 12.98 1.65 0.63
CA ASP A 28 13.34 1.32 2.00
C ASP A 28 12.23 1.68 3.01
N VAL A 29 11.48 2.75 2.74
CA VAL A 29 10.29 3.13 3.54
C VAL A 29 9.19 2.09 3.33
N CYS A 30 8.98 1.68 2.09
CA CYS A 30 7.93 0.72 1.76
C CYS A 30 8.18 -0.64 2.40
N ARG A 31 9.40 -1.16 2.28
CA ARG A 31 9.80 -2.42 2.89
C ARG A 31 9.56 -2.41 4.41
N LYS A 32 10.06 -1.38 5.11
CA LYS A 32 9.90 -1.25 6.56
C LYS A 32 8.44 -1.23 7.00
N LEU A 33 7.58 -0.54 6.26
CA LEU A 33 6.16 -0.44 6.59
C LEU A 33 5.42 -1.77 6.36
N LEU A 34 5.72 -2.47 5.25
CA LEU A 34 5.13 -3.78 4.95
C LEU A 34 5.56 -4.85 5.97
N ASP A 35 6.80 -4.78 6.46
CA ASP A 35 7.33 -5.68 7.49
C ASP A 35 6.59 -5.54 8.83
N ARG A 36 6.11 -4.33 9.19
CA ARG A 36 5.44 -4.05 10.48
C ARG A 36 4.18 -4.88 10.74
N SER A 37 3.46 -5.31 9.71
CA SER A 37 2.18 -6.00 9.88
C SER A 37 2.13 -7.37 9.22
N SER A 38 3.27 -7.93 8.78
CA SER A 38 3.33 -9.12 7.92
C SER A 38 2.25 -9.08 6.82
N TYR A 39 2.10 -7.93 6.16
CA TYR A 39 0.91 -7.62 5.36
C TYR A 39 0.63 -8.67 4.29
N VAL A 40 1.69 -9.10 3.61
CA VAL A 40 1.66 -10.14 2.57
C VAL A 40 1.08 -11.45 3.10
N ALA A 41 1.39 -11.84 4.33
CA ALA A 41 0.85 -13.06 4.95
C ALA A 41 -0.63 -12.94 5.34
N SER A 42 -1.16 -11.72 5.43
CA SER A 42 -2.55 -11.44 5.80
C SER A 42 -3.47 -11.30 4.58
N LEU A 43 -2.91 -11.26 3.37
CA LEU A 43 -3.68 -11.31 2.13
C LEU A 43 -4.36 -12.67 2.03
N LYS A 44 -5.70 -12.68 2.16
CA LYS A 44 -6.51 -13.90 1.98
C LYS A 44 -6.83 -14.11 0.50
N GLY A 45 -6.62 -15.34 0.06
CA GLY A 45 -6.87 -15.80 -1.30
C GLY A 45 -5.67 -16.61 -1.77
N LEU A 46 -5.92 -17.81 -2.27
CA LEU A 46 -4.94 -18.41 -3.18
C LEU A 46 -4.83 -17.43 -4.35
N PRO A 47 -3.63 -17.15 -4.88
CA PRO A 47 -3.51 -16.48 -6.16
C PRO A 47 -4.51 -17.14 -7.11
N LEU A 48 -5.33 -16.33 -7.79
CA LEU A 48 -6.10 -16.89 -8.90
C LEU A 48 -5.07 -17.59 -9.78
N LEU A 49 -5.27 -18.89 -10.00
CA LEU A 49 -4.45 -19.65 -10.92
C LEU A 49 -4.84 -19.16 -12.30
N ASP A 50 -4.37 -17.96 -12.65
CA ASP A 50 -4.41 -17.46 -14.00
C ASP A 50 -3.77 -18.58 -14.83
N SER A 51 -4.53 -19.08 -15.80
CA SER A 51 -4.04 -20.13 -16.68
C SER A 51 -2.64 -19.74 -17.18
N LYS A 52 -1.73 -20.73 -17.29
CA LYS A 52 -0.27 -20.61 -17.51
C LYS A 52 0.22 -19.76 -18.71
N GLN A 53 -0.61 -18.90 -19.29
CA GLN A 53 -0.35 -18.15 -20.50
C GLN A 53 -0.88 -16.71 -20.49
N ASP A 54 -1.61 -16.25 -19.46
CA ASP A 54 -2.26 -14.92 -19.53
C ASP A 54 -1.42 -13.79 -18.90
N TYR A 55 -0.25 -13.54 -19.50
CA TYR A 55 0.56 -12.35 -19.17
C TYR A 55 -0.14 -11.04 -19.56
N GLY A 56 -1.17 -11.10 -20.41
CA GLY A 56 -1.97 -9.95 -20.81
C GLY A 56 -2.71 -9.31 -19.64
N LEU A 57 -3.24 -10.12 -18.72
CA LEU A 57 -3.88 -9.63 -17.50
C LEU A 57 -2.90 -8.92 -16.56
N ILE A 58 -1.68 -9.44 -16.40
CA ILE A 58 -0.65 -8.79 -15.57
C ILE A 58 -0.25 -7.44 -16.15
N LEU A 59 -0.11 -7.34 -17.48
CA LEU A 59 0.16 -6.07 -18.15
C LEU A 59 -1.01 -5.11 -18.02
N LEU A 60 -2.24 -5.61 -18.10
CA LEU A 60 -3.45 -4.82 -17.90
C LEU A 60 -3.51 -4.27 -16.47
N ASP A 61 -3.22 -5.10 -15.47
CA ASP A 61 -3.10 -4.67 -14.07
C ASP A 61 -2.01 -3.61 -13.91
N ALA A 62 -0.86 -3.77 -14.55
CA ALA A 62 0.23 -2.78 -14.52
C ALA A 62 -0.13 -1.45 -15.19
N ILE A 63 -1.13 -1.42 -16.07
CA ILE A 63 -1.65 -0.19 -16.67
C ILE A 63 -2.75 0.42 -15.79
N GLN A 64 -3.66 -0.42 -15.27
CA GLN A 64 -4.83 0.02 -14.49
C GLN A 64 -4.46 0.40 -13.04
N GLN A 65 -3.45 -0.27 -12.49
CA GLN A 65 -2.89 -0.08 -11.15
C GLN A 65 -1.36 0.05 -11.28
N PRO A 66 -0.88 1.18 -11.82
CA PRO A 66 0.51 1.31 -12.20
C PRO A 66 1.45 1.32 -11.02
N ILE A 67 2.60 0.65 -11.21
CA ILE A 67 3.73 0.79 -10.30
C ILE A 67 4.26 2.21 -10.45
N ILE A 68 4.43 2.91 -9.33
CA ILE A 68 5.10 4.21 -9.29
C ILE A 68 6.43 4.03 -8.59
N GLY A 69 7.50 4.49 -9.21
CA GLY A 69 8.84 4.41 -8.64
C GLY A 69 9.73 5.57 -9.06
N TYR A 70 10.99 5.53 -8.63
CA TYR A 70 12.00 6.50 -8.98
C TYR A 70 13.38 5.84 -9.08
N LYS A 71 14.31 6.47 -9.80
CA LYS A 71 15.72 6.06 -9.81
C LYS A 71 16.54 6.99 -8.93
N ARG A 72 17.55 6.44 -8.24
CA ARG A 72 18.58 7.26 -7.60
C ARG A 72 19.65 7.60 -8.64
N ASN A 73 20.34 8.72 -8.48
CA ASN A 73 21.40 9.10 -9.41
C ASN A 73 22.44 7.97 -9.52
N GLY A 74 22.65 7.45 -10.73
CA GLY A 74 23.58 6.36 -11.00
C GLY A 74 23.10 4.96 -10.60
N ASP A 75 21.86 4.81 -10.15
CA ASP A 75 21.24 3.51 -9.88
C ASP A 75 20.36 3.10 -11.07
N GLU A 76 20.61 1.91 -11.61
CA GLU A 76 19.78 1.35 -12.69
C GLU A 76 18.45 0.83 -12.14
N ARG A 77 18.40 0.49 -10.85
CA ARG A 77 17.21 -0.04 -10.20
C ARG A 77 16.17 1.04 -9.95
N ILE A 78 14.91 0.64 -10.11
CA ILE A 78 13.76 1.47 -9.79
C ILE A 78 13.31 1.14 -8.38
N LYS A 79 13.33 2.15 -7.51
CA LYS A 79 12.77 2.07 -6.17
C LYS A 79 11.26 2.27 -6.24
N VAL A 80 10.51 1.20 -5.99
CA VAL A 80 9.05 1.12 -6.03
C VAL A 80 8.45 1.75 -4.77
N LEU A 81 7.52 2.68 -4.97
CA LEU A 81 6.87 3.48 -3.94
C LEU A 81 5.37 3.21 -3.78
N SER A 82 4.71 2.78 -4.86
CA SER A 82 3.29 2.47 -4.91
C SER A 82 3.01 1.46 -6.02
N GLY A 83 1.82 0.86 -6.01
CA GLY A 83 1.46 -0.28 -6.86
C GLY A 83 2.00 -1.59 -6.27
N ILE A 84 1.96 -1.72 -4.95
CA ILE A 84 2.57 -2.83 -4.19
C ILE A 84 1.92 -4.16 -4.56
N PHE A 85 0.61 -4.16 -4.78
CA PHE A 85 -0.11 -5.36 -5.20
C PHE A 85 0.30 -5.84 -6.59
N THR A 86 0.35 -4.91 -7.55
CA THR A 86 0.82 -5.16 -8.91
C THR A 86 2.27 -5.67 -8.88
N TYR A 87 3.13 -5.02 -8.09
CA TYR A 87 4.52 -5.44 -7.89
C TYR A 87 4.64 -6.88 -7.36
N HIS A 88 3.92 -7.24 -6.31
CA HIS A 88 3.96 -8.60 -5.76
C HIS A 88 3.41 -9.64 -6.75
N ARG A 89 2.36 -9.31 -7.51
CA ARG A 89 1.80 -10.19 -8.55
C ARG A 89 2.82 -10.45 -9.65
N ILE A 90 3.56 -9.43 -10.08
CA ILE A 90 4.65 -9.56 -11.04
C ILE A 90 5.77 -10.46 -10.50
N LEU A 91 6.21 -10.25 -9.25
CA LEU A 91 7.24 -11.09 -8.63
C LEU A 91 6.85 -12.58 -8.54
N GLN A 92 5.60 -12.88 -8.21
CA GLN A 92 5.08 -14.24 -8.16
C GLN A 92 5.20 -14.94 -9.53
N HIS A 93 4.86 -14.24 -10.61
CA HIS A 93 4.94 -14.78 -11.97
C HIS A 93 6.38 -15.00 -12.46
N ILE A 94 7.29 -14.07 -12.17
CA ILE A 94 8.72 -14.21 -12.55
C ILE A 94 9.33 -15.45 -11.92
N SER A 95 9.00 -15.73 -10.67
CA SER A 95 9.52 -16.87 -9.92
C SER A 95 9.07 -18.23 -10.50
N SER A 96 7.97 -18.25 -11.24
CA SER A 96 7.32 -19.47 -11.72
C SER A 96 7.70 -19.82 -13.16
N GLU A 97 7.75 -18.85 -14.09
CA GLU A 97 7.82 -19.17 -15.54
C GLU A 97 8.72 -18.26 -16.40
N LYS A 98 9.35 -17.21 -15.84
CA LYS A 98 10.29 -16.28 -16.55
C LYS A 98 9.82 -15.69 -17.90
N MET A 99 8.52 -15.69 -18.23
CA MET A 99 8.03 -15.17 -19.51
C MET A 99 7.83 -13.65 -19.54
N LEU A 100 7.54 -13.02 -18.39
CA LEU A 100 7.35 -11.58 -18.28
C LEU A 100 8.69 -10.90 -17.98
N THR A 101 9.28 -10.26 -18.98
CA THR A 101 10.58 -9.57 -18.84
C THR A 101 10.43 -8.10 -18.53
N ALA A 102 9.39 -7.43 -19.04
CA ALA A 102 9.20 -5.99 -18.87
C ALA A 102 7.74 -5.62 -18.57
N VAL A 103 7.57 -4.54 -17.81
CA VAL A 103 6.26 -3.99 -17.40
C VAL A 103 6.25 -2.46 -17.46
N PRO A 104 5.09 -1.83 -17.73
CA PRO A 104 4.96 -0.39 -17.67
C PRO A 104 5.03 0.10 -16.21
N VAL A 105 5.89 1.09 -15.97
CA VAL A 105 6.09 1.73 -14.66
C VAL A 105 6.09 3.23 -14.84
N PHE A 106 5.41 3.96 -13.96
CA PHE A 106 5.51 5.41 -13.89
C PHE A 106 6.74 5.82 -13.08
N ILE A 107 7.75 6.35 -13.76
CA ILE A 107 9.02 6.75 -13.14
C ILE A 107 9.00 8.23 -12.86
N LEU A 108 9.21 8.60 -11.60
CA LEU A 108 9.37 9.99 -11.16
C LEU A 108 10.78 10.49 -11.49
N ASP A 109 10.86 11.74 -11.92
CA ASP A 109 12.11 12.40 -12.29
C ASP A 109 13.06 12.57 -11.10
N LYS A 110 12.50 12.65 -9.89
CA LYS A 110 13.24 12.87 -8.64
C LYS A 110 12.67 12.02 -7.50
N PRO A 111 13.53 11.53 -6.58
CA PRO A 111 13.07 10.91 -5.34
C PRO A 111 12.13 11.84 -4.55
N PRO A 112 10.92 11.39 -4.19
CA PRO A 112 10.08 12.13 -3.25
C PRO A 112 10.70 12.20 -1.86
N THR A 113 10.26 13.16 -1.05
CA THR A 113 10.65 13.23 0.36
C THR A 113 10.19 11.97 1.10
N ARG A 114 10.88 11.59 2.18
CA ARG A 114 10.53 10.42 2.99
C ARG A 114 9.06 10.42 3.43
N GLU A 115 8.57 11.58 3.87
CA GLU A 115 7.17 11.79 4.28
C GLU A 115 6.18 11.49 3.15
N ILE A 116 6.43 11.97 1.93
CA ILE A 116 5.57 11.68 0.77
C ILE A 116 5.60 10.20 0.41
N ARG A 117 6.78 9.56 0.48
CA ARG A 117 6.90 8.11 0.23
C ARG A 117 6.04 7.31 1.21
N GLU A 118 6.07 7.67 2.49
CA GLU A 118 5.26 7.03 3.54
C GLU A 118 3.76 7.27 3.33
N LEU A 119 3.36 8.51 3.03
CA LEU A 119 1.97 8.87 2.77
C LEU A 119 1.38 8.15 1.56
N LEU A 120 2.15 8.01 0.46
CA LEU A 120 1.71 7.27 -0.73
C LEU A 120 1.37 5.82 -0.38
N LEU A 121 2.27 5.15 0.34
CA LEU A 121 2.07 3.77 0.74
C LEU A 121 0.90 3.61 1.72
N LEU A 122 0.85 4.45 2.76
CA LEU A 122 -0.26 4.43 3.72
C LEU A 122 -1.60 4.64 3.02
N ASN A 123 -1.68 5.61 2.09
CA ASN A 123 -2.90 5.87 1.33
C ASN A 123 -3.29 4.66 0.46
N GLU A 124 -2.35 3.99 -0.21
CA GLU A 124 -2.63 2.78 -0.99
C GLU A 124 -3.16 1.64 -0.10
N LEU A 125 -2.41 1.27 0.94
CA LEU A 125 -2.76 0.13 1.80
C LEU A 125 -4.10 0.35 2.51
N THR A 126 -4.30 1.54 3.07
CA THR A 126 -5.54 1.86 3.80
C THR A 126 -6.74 1.97 2.88
N ARG A 127 -6.62 2.54 1.68
CA ARG A 127 -7.74 2.57 0.74
C ARG A 127 -8.07 1.19 0.22
N ASN A 128 -7.08 0.36 -0.08
CA ASN A 128 -7.34 -1.02 -0.48
C ASN A 128 -7.99 -1.81 0.67
N LEU A 129 -7.53 -1.62 1.90
CA LEU A 129 -8.13 -2.23 3.09
C LEU A 129 -9.58 -1.80 3.32
N LEU A 130 -9.83 -0.49 3.27
CA LEU A 130 -11.07 0.13 3.74
C LEU A 130 -12.12 0.31 2.66
N LYS A 131 -11.73 0.59 1.41
CA LYS A 131 -12.67 0.79 0.29
C LYS A 131 -12.99 -0.48 -0.48
N GLN A 132 -12.07 -1.44 -0.51
CA GLN A 132 -12.28 -2.72 -1.21
C GLN A 132 -12.65 -3.86 -0.23
N CYS A 133 -12.77 -3.57 1.08
CA CYS A 133 -13.32 -4.44 2.13
C CYS A 133 -12.74 -5.88 2.16
N PHE A 134 -11.44 -6.05 1.94
CA PHE A 134 -10.81 -7.39 1.87
C PHE A 134 -10.78 -8.18 3.20
N LEU A 135 -11.06 -7.55 4.33
CA LEU A 135 -11.03 -8.22 5.64
C LEU A 135 -12.44 -8.42 6.19
N GLY A 136 -12.85 -9.69 6.32
CA GLY A 136 -14.11 -10.06 6.97
C GLY A 136 -14.12 -9.86 8.50
N SER A 137 -13.01 -9.43 9.11
CA SER A 137 -12.89 -9.20 10.56
C SER A 137 -12.50 -7.76 10.87
N SER A 138 -13.41 -7.03 11.51
CA SER A 138 -13.18 -5.68 12.04
C SER A 138 -12.01 -5.60 13.02
N SER A 139 -11.69 -6.70 13.69
CA SER A 139 -10.60 -6.78 14.66
C SER A 139 -9.23 -6.86 13.96
N GLN A 140 -9.13 -7.62 12.86
CA GLN A 140 -7.94 -7.65 12.00
C GLN A 140 -7.74 -6.32 11.26
N LEU A 141 -8.83 -5.67 10.87
CA LEU A 141 -8.79 -4.32 10.29
C LEU A 141 -8.15 -3.31 11.26
N ALA A 142 -8.51 -3.39 12.54
CA ALA A 142 -7.88 -2.56 13.57
C ALA A 142 -6.38 -2.89 13.74
N ASP A 143 -6.03 -4.18 13.75
CA ASP A 143 -4.64 -4.63 13.89
C ASP A 143 -3.74 -4.05 12.79
N HIS A 144 -4.17 -4.13 11.53
CA HIS A 144 -3.42 -3.60 10.40
C HIS A 144 -3.31 -2.07 10.42
N LEU A 145 -4.40 -1.36 10.69
CA LEU A 145 -4.37 0.10 10.73
C LEU A 145 -3.44 0.61 11.83
N TYR A 146 -3.51 0.06 13.04
CA TYR A 146 -2.63 0.50 14.12
C TYR A 146 -1.16 0.16 13.84
N ALA A 147 -0.88 -1.00 13.23
CA ALA A 147 0.48 -1.39 12.88
C ALA A 147 1.09 -0.53 11.76
N TRP A 148 0.33 -0.19 10.71
CA TRP A 148 0.87 0.60 9.59
C TRP A 148 1.19 2.03 9.96
N PHE A 149 0.32 2.65 10.76
CA PHE A 149 0.53 4.01 11.28
C PHE A 149 1.47 4.05 12.49
N ASP A 150 2.08 2.91 12.88
CA ASP A 150 3.00 2.81 14.02
C ASP A 150 2.42 3.45 15.30
N CYS A 151 1.12 3.27 15.51
CA CYS A 151 0.36 4.00 16.52
C CYS A 151 0.60 3.35 17.91
N PRO A 152 1.13 4.09 18.90
CA PRO A 152 1.32 3.57 20.25
C PRO A 152 0.00 3.13 20.89
N VAL A 153 0.08 2.17 21.81
CA VAL A 153 -1.10 1.59 22.51
C VAL A 153 -1.94 2.66 23.24
N HIS A 154 -1.33 3.78 23.63
CA HIS A 154 -2.00 4.86 24.36
C HIS A 154 -2.47 6.02 23.48
N GLU A 155 -2.19 5.97 22.18
CA GLU A 155 -2.53 7.04 21.25
C GLU A 155 -3.67 6.65 20.32
N SER A 156 -4.41 7.67 19.89
CA SER A 156 -5.52 7.49 18.97
C SER A 156 -5.01 7.55 17.54
N LEU A 157 -5.28 6.49 16.75
CA LEU A 157 -5.04 6.48 15.30
C LEU A 157 -5.58 7.74 14.61
N PHE A 158 -6.74 8.23 15.06
CA PHE A 158 -7.43 9.37 14.46
C PHE A 158 -6.77 10.73 14.75
N GLN A 159 -5.85 10.76 15.71
CA GLN A 159 -5.00 11.91 16.01
C GLN A 159 -3.67 11.86 15.24
N HIS A 160 -3.34 10.74 14.60
CA HIS A 160 -2.10 10.59 13.84
C HIS A 160 -2.09 11.54 12.64
N GLU A 161 -1.00 12.28 12.44
CA GLU A 161 -0.89 13.31 11.39
C GLU A 161 -1.17 12.74 9.99
N HIS A 162 -0.51 11.62 9.63
CA HIS A 162 -0.75 10.94 8.35
C HIS A 162 -2.21 10.49 8.18
N TRP A 163 -2.90 10.09 9.25
CA TRP A 163 -4.31 9.70 9.17
C TRP A 163 -5.18 10.88 8.75
N GLN A 164 -4.97 12.04 9.39
CA GLN A 164 -5.72 13.26 9.09
C GLN A 164 -5.47 13.77 7.67
N GLN A 165 -4.27 13.55 7.12
CA GLN A 165 -3.97 13.89 5.74
C GLN A 165 -4.67 12.96 4.73
N ILE A 166 -4.81 11.66 5.03
CA ILE A 166 -5.38 10.67 4.11
C ILE A 166 -6.93 10.63 4.19
N PHE A 167 -7.48 10.77 5.40
CA PHE A 167 -8.91 10.71 5.70
C PHE A 167 -9.38 11.94 6.50
N PRO A 168 -9.36 13.15 5.92
CA PRO A 168 -9.64 14.40 6.66
C PRO A 168 -11.06 14.49 7.24
N SER A 169 -12.00 13.70 6.70
CA SER A 169 -13.39 13.64 7.14
C SER A 169 -13.67 12.58 8.21
N ILE A 170 -12.71 11.70 8.54
CA ILE A 170 -12.88 10.63 9.54
C ILE A 170 -11.98 10.93 10.73
N LYS A 171 -12.57 11.50 11.78
CA LYS A 171 -11.86 12.03 12.97
C LYS A 171 -12.01 11.14 14.20
N THR A 172 -12.90 10.15 14.15
CA THR A 172 -13.18 9.28 15.29
C THR A 172 -13.33 7.82 14.87
N LYS A 173 -13.17 6.93 15.86
CA LYS A 173 -13.46 5.50 15.71
C LYS A 173 -14.89 5.23 15.26
N GLN A 174 -15.85 5.98 15.82
CA GLN A 174 -17.25 5.78 15.49
C GLN A 174 -17.53 6.15 14.02
N GLU A 175 -17.04 7.31 13.57
CA GLU A 175 -17.17 7.72 12.16
C GLU A 175 -16.54 6.70 11.19
N LEU A 176 -15.37 6.13 11.52
CA LEU A 176 -14.76 5.08 10.71
C LEU A 176 -15.63 3.83 10.64
N CYS A 177 -16.15 3.38 11.80
CA CYS A 177 -16.98 2.18 11.88
C CYS A 177 -18.31 2.36 11.15
N ASP A 178 -18.95 3.51 11.30
CA ASP A 178 -20.19 3.87 10.61
C ASP A 178 -19.98 3.89 9.09
N TRP A 179 -18.88 4.51 8.63
CA TRP A 179 -18.53 4.56 7.21
C TRP A 179 -18.27 3.17 6.62
N LEU A 180 -17.68 2.26 7.40
CA LEU A 180 -17.42 0.86 7.01
C LEU A 180 -18.63 -0.06 7.20
N GLY A 181 -19.70 0.39 7.86
CA GLY A 181 -20.85 -0.45 8.21
C GLY A 181 -20.54 -1.58 9.21
N ILE A 182 -19.56 -1.37 10.11
CA ILE A 182 -19.12 -2.36 11.10
C ILE A 182 -19.39 -1.91 12.54
N SER A 183 -19.44 -2.87 13.46
CA SER A 183 -19.58 -2.55 14.89
C SER A 183 -18.30 -1.97 15.47
N SER A 184 -18.41 -0.82 16.16
CA SER A 184 -17.30 -0.23 16.89
C SER A 184 -16.85 -1.07 18.09
N LYS A 185 -17.68 -1.99 18.58
CA LYS A 185 -17.33 -2.92 19.67
C LYS A 185 -16.32 -3.98 19.24
N THR A 186 -16.30 -4.34 17.96
CA THR A 186 -15.41 -5.39 17.43
C THR A 186 -14.15 -4.81 16.77
N PHE A 187 -14.13 -3.51 16.49
CA PHE A 187 -12.96 -2.77 16.04
C PHE A 187 -12.01 -2.46 17.21
N ILE A 188 -11.29 -3.48 17.68
CA ILE A 188 -10.32 -3.36 18.78
C ILE A 188 -9.00 -4.02 18.35
N PRO A 189 -7.89 -3.26 18.29
CA PRO A 189 -6.60 -3.85 17.95
C PRO A 189 -6.12 -4.78 19.07
N PHE A 190 -5.36 -5.81 18.73
CA PHE A 190 -4.91 -6.90 19.59
C PHE A 190 -4.21 -6.38 20.85
N ALA A 191 -3.36 -5.36 20.69
CA ALA A 191 -2.67 -4.69 21.79
C ALA A 191 -3.60 -4.06 22.86
N LEU A 192 -4.88 -3.84 22.52
CA LEU A 192 -5.89 -3.26 23.42
C LEU A 192 -6.93 -4.29 23.93
N ARG A 193 -6.99 -5.50 23.38
CA ARG A 193 -8.02 -6.50 23.75
C ARG A 193 -7.90 -7.03 25.18
N GLY A 194 -6.76 -6.83 25.85
CA GLY A 194 -6.53 -7.28 27.23
C GLY A 194 -6.89 -6.26 28.33
N LYS A 195 -7.29 -5.03 27.98
CA LYS A 195 -7.49 -3.93 28.95
C LYS A 195 -8.96 -3.51 29.15
N THR A 196 -9.91 -4.15 28.49
CA THR A 196 -11.34 -3.81 28.58
C THR A 196 -12.09 -4.48 29.75
N ASN A 197 -11.38 -5.22 30.62
CA ASN A 197 -11.96 -5.91 31.79
C ASN A 197 -11.39 -5.43 33.13
N GLU A 198 -10.91 -4.18 33.23
CA GLU A 198 -10.64 -3.50 34.49
C GLU A 198 -11.55 -2.29 34.67
#